data_AF-A0A1Q3B9A0-F1
#
_entry.id   AF-A0A1Q3B9A0-F1
#
_cell.length_a   1.000
_cell.length_b   1.000
_cell.length_c   1.000
_cell.angle_alpha   90.00
_cell.angle_beta   90.00
_cell.angle_gamma   90.00
#
_symmetry.space_group_name_H-M   'P 1'
#
loop_
_entity.id
_entity.type
_entity.pdbx_description
1 polymer ?
#
loop_
_entity_poly.entity_id
_entity_poly.type
_entity_poly.pdbx_seq_one_letter_code
_entity_poly.pdbx_strand_id
1 'polypeptide(L)'
;MEGSIEMKKKSVANLTGGVHHLPCRIKYDGPSSVSHYFNPKPTDVEVEGLKVEEAHFRGRKLLGATLPMPQGYSGFVLGKKSLGVKKASDVSEGVGNIWEMNAKFGNITYWNHDTLPSQNDSILRSLHWLAVADAVSFCLIQQNKFKPKWSILHLISLFMFLMGMQEIVFPPRALKIVWGKDRNSWIIPENGDPAELVGVSWLEVTGSKLLEVGKYDISFKISLNEKATGWDDYPIFMMARVGGRGRYTWRKVSLPKEGTKSIPADSEKLEIEVKPDSVDKTLYFGLYEVWSGKMKRGLIIHEAVVKKI
;
A
#
# COMPACT_ATOMS: atom_id res chain seq x y z
N MET A 1 6.98 4.27 -17.55
CA MET A 1 6.22 3.41 -18.48
C MET A 1 4.77 3.44 -18.01
N GLU A 2 4.00 4.41 -18.50
CA GLU A 2 2.60 4.61 -18.10
C GLU A 2 1.72 3.60 -18.85
N GLY A 3 0.90 2.84 -18.12
CA GLY A 3 -0.16 2.02 -18.69
C GLY A 3 -1.51 2.68 -18.42
N SER A 4 -2.36 2.77 -19.43
CA SER A 4 -3.71 3.34 -19.31
C SER A 4 -4.77 2.26 -19.55
N ILE A 5 -5.88 2.36 -18.83
CA ILE A 5 -7.04 1.47 -18.99
C ILE A 5 -8.15 2.25 -19.69
N GLU A 6 -8.54 1.82 -20.90
CA GLU A 6 -9.69 2.40 -21.61
C GLU A 6 -10.99 1.78 -21.10
N MET A 7 -11.68 2.46 -20.18
CA MET A 7 -13.05 2.10 -19.78
C MET A 7 -14.08 2.68 -20.76
N LYS A 8 -14.12 2.17 -21.99
CA LYS A 8 -15.15 2.55 -22.96
C LYS A 8 -16.49 1.92 -22.58
N LYS A 9 -17.58 2.71 -22.58
CA LYS A 9 -18.99 2.27 -22.42
C LYS A 9 -19.50 1.48 -23.64
N LYS A 10 -18.73 0.52 -24.11
CA LYS A 10 -19.19 -0.45 -25.11
C LYS A 10 -19.90 -1.58 -24.34
N SER A 11 -20.96 -2.15 -24.90
CA SER A 11 -21.59 -3.34 -24.32
C SER A 11 -20.59 -4.50 -24.33
N VAL A 12 -19.99 -4.77 -23.19
CA VAL A 12 -19.05 -5.89 -22.97
C VAL A 12 -19.82 -7.12 -22.50
N ALA A 13 -19.26 -8.30 -22.75
CA ALA A 13 -19.88 -9.56 -22.37
C ALA A 13 -20.09 -9.64 -20.85
N ASN A 14 -21.21 -10.21 -20.42
CA ASN A 14 -21.50 -10.49 -19.02
C ASN A 14 -21.24 -11.97 -18.73
N LEU A 15 -20.27 -12.25 -17.87
CA LEU A 15 -19.84 -13.60 -17.47
C LEU A 15 -20.34 -13.98 -16.07
N THR A 16 -21.37 -13.31 -15.55
CA THR A 16 -22.00 -13.69 -14.27
C THR A 16 -22.47 -15.14 -14.34
N GLY A 17 -22.00 -15.97 -13.40
CA GLY A 17 -22.22 -17.42 -13.35
C GLY A 17 -21.20 -18.25 -14.14
N GLY A 18 -20.30 -17.62 -14.91
CA GLY A 18 -19.34 -18.31 -15.79
C GLY A 18 -17.87 -18.15 -15.36
N VAL A 19 -17.60 -17.59 -14.18
CA VAL A 19 -16.23 -17.38 -13.67
C VAL A 19 -15.96 -18.39 -12.56
N HIS A 20 -14.93 -19.22 -12.76
CA HIS A 20 -14.56 -20.29 -11.83
C HIS A 20 -13.11 -20.15 -11.35
N HIS A 21 -12.91 -20.16 -10.04
CA HIS A 21 -11.60 -20.21 -9.40
C HIS A 21 -11.28 -21.65 -8.96
N LEU A 22 -10.40 -22.33 -9.69
CA LEU A 22 -10.04 -23.72 -9.44
C LEU A 22 -8.87 -23.84 -8.45
N PRO A 23 -8.82 -24.91 -7.62
CA PRO A 23 -7.74 -25.15 -6.65
C PRO A 23 -6.53 -25.79 -7.32
N CYS A 24 -6.20 -25.38 -8.55
CA CYS A 24 -5.08 -25.90 -9.31
C CYS A 24 -4.58 -24.88 -10.33
N ARG A 25 -3.36 -25.09 -10.81
CA ARG A 25 -2.76 -24.28 -11.85
C ARG A 25 -2.83 -24.98 -13.20
N ILE A 26 -3.55 -24.40 -14.14
CA ILE A 26 -3.57 -24.83 -15.55
C ILE A 26 -2.45 -24.08 -16.28
N LYS A 27 -1.54 -24.81 -16.94
CA LYS A 27 -0.41 -24.19 -17.67
C LYS A 27 -0.81 -23.58 -19.01
N TYR A 28 -1.90 -24.07 -19.60
CA TYR A 28 -2.44 -23.59 -20.86
C TYR A 28 -3.26 -22.31 -20.62
N ASP A 29 -2.99 -21.28 -21.42
CA ASP A 29 -3.75 -20.03 -21.45
C ASP A 29 -4.31 -19.84 -22.87
N GLY A 30 -5.64 -19.85 -22.97
CA GLY A 30 -6.34 -19.81 -24.26
C GLY A 30 -7.78 -20.31 -24.17
N PRO A 31 -8.51 -20.32 -25.31
CA PRO A 31 -9.88 -20.77 -25.38
C PRO A 31 -10.04 -22.23 -24.94
N SER A 32 -11.11 -22.52 -24.20
CA SER A 32 -11.45 -23.88 -23.76
C SER A 32 -12.97 -24.06 -23.72
N SER A 33 -13.43 -25.26 -24.04
CA SER A 33 -14.85 -25.62 -24.05
C SER A 33 -15.38 -25.90 -22.64
N VAL A 34 -15.32 -24.90 -21.75
CA VAL A 34 -15.69 -25.03 -20.33
C VAL A 34 -17.12 -25.56 -20.17
N SER A 35 -18.09 -24.97 -20.87
CA SER A 35 -19.51 -25.37 -20.81
C SER A 35 -19.78 -26.81 -21.28
N HIS A 36 -18.88 -27.42 -22.05
CA HIS A 36 -19.07 -28.80 -22.49
C HIS A 36 -18.55 -29.81 -21.45
N TYR A 37 -17.45 -29.47 -20.75
CA TYR A 37 -16.74 -30.41 -19.88
C TYR A 37 -16.89 -30.15 -18.38
N PHE A 38 -17.17 -28.91 -17.98
CA PHE A 38 -17.24 -28.50 -16.58
C PHE A 38 -18.66 -28.05 -16.27
N ASN A 39 -19.45 -28.98 -15.74
CA ASN A 39 -20.87 -28.79 -15.43
C ASN A 39 -21.10 -28.95 -13.91
N PRO A 40 -21.04 -27.86 -13.14
CA PRO A 40 -21.41 -27.84 -11.73
C PRO A 40 -22.81 -28.40 -11.50
N LYS A 41 -22.96 -29.22 -10.47
CA LYS A 41 -24.25 -29.75 -10.02
C LYS A 41 -24.55 -29.19 -8.63
N PRO A 42 -25.76 -28.69 -8.37
CA PRO A 42 -26.13 -28.29 -7.01
C PRO A 42 -26.14 -29.51 -6.10
N THR A 43 -25.78 -29.30 -4.84
CA THR A 43 -25.91 -30.29 -3.76
C THR A 43 -26.95 -29.83 -2.75
N ASP A 44 -27.43 -30.74 -1.90
CA ASP A 44 -28.35 -30.41 -0.80
C ASP A 44 -27.63 -29.81 0.42
N VAL A 45 -26.33 -29.51 0.29
CA VAL A 45 -25.51 -28.95 1.36
C VAL A 45 -25.45 -27.44 1.22
N GLU A 46 -25.71 -26.75 2.32
CA GLU A 46 -25.58 -25.30 2.43
C GLU A 46 -24.56 -24.97 3.51
N VAL A 47 -23.60 -24.13 3.17
CA VAL A 47 -22.62 -23.60 4.11
C VAL A 47 -22.68 -22.10 3.99
N GLU A 48 -23.03 -21.41 5.07
CA GLU A 48 -22.87 -19.95 5.06
C GLU A 48 -24.07 -19.16 4.53
N GLY A 49 -25.20 -19.82 4.28
CA GLY A 49 -26.22 -19.26 3.39
C GLY A 49 -25.91 -19.45 1.89
N LEU A 50 -24.82 -20.18 1.57
CA LEU A 50 -24.38 -20.44 0.20
C LEU A 50 -24.57 -21.91 -0.14
N LYS A 51 -25.26 -22.16 -1.25
CA LYS A 51 -25.44 -23.52 -1.78
C LYS A 51 -24.11 -24.06 -2.28
N VAL A 52 -23.78 -25.27 -1.85
CA VAL A 52 -22.58 -25.97 -2.33
C VAL A 52 -22.89 -26.62 -3.66
N GLU A 53 -21.97 -26.47 -4.60
CA GLU A 53 -21.98 -27.11 -5.91
C GLU A 53 -20.86 -28.15 -5.98
N GLU A 54 -21.10 -29.22 -6.74
CA GLU A 54 -20.14 -30.29 -6.99
C GLU A 54 -19.78 -30.34 -8.47
N ALA A 55 -18.49 -30.44 -8.77
CA ALA A 55 -17.98 -30.64 -10.11
C ALA A 55 -16.77 -31.58 -10.09
N HIS A 56 -16.36 -32.07 -11.26
CA HIS A 56 -15.17 -32.88 -11.40
C HIS A 56 -14.22 -32.23 -12.40
N PHE A 57 -12.95 -32.13 -12.03
CA PHE A 57 -11.90 -31.67 -12.93
C PHE A 57 -10.78 -32.70 -12.96
N ARG A 58 -10.48 -33.24 -14.16
CA ARG A 58 -9.46 -34.29 -14.35
C ARG A 58 -9.67 -35.51 -13.42
N GLY A 59 -10.94 -35.90 -13.21
CA GLY A 59 -11.31 -37.02 -12.35
C GLY A 59 -11.23 -36.74 -10.84
N ARG A 60 -10.91 -35.51 -10.43
CA ARG A 60 -10.90 -35.09 -9.02
C ARG A 60 -12.18 -34.36 -8.67
N LYS A 61 -12.77 -34.70 -7.53
CA LYS A 61 -13.97 -34.07 -7.02
C LYS A 61 -13.64 -32.68 -6.47
N LEU A 62 -14.48 -31.73 -6.83
CA LEU A 62 -14.42 -30.35 -6.40
C LEU A 62 -15.75 -29.99 -5.74
N LEU A 63 -15.65 -29.29 -4.62
CA LEU A 63 -16.79 -28.72 -3.91
C LEU A 63 -16.61 -27.22 -3.89
N GLY A 64 -17.61 -26.49 -4.36
CA GLY A 64 -17.52 -25.05 -4.57
C GLY A 64 -18.73 -24.30 -4.05
N ALA A 65 -18.58 -22.99 -3.91
CA ALA A 65 -19.66 -22.08 -3.57
C ALA A 65 -19.55 -20.82 -4.42
N THR A 66 -20.71 -20.25 -4.76
CA THR A 66 -20.80 -19.03 -5.58
C THR A 66 -20.85 -17.79 -4.68
N LEU A 67 -19.86 -16.92 -4.82
CA LEU A 67 -19.72 -15.67 -4.07
C LEU A 67 -20.23 -14.50 -4.90
N PRO A 68 -21.26 -13.75 -4.43
CA PRO A 68 -21.64 -12.50 -5.08
C PRO A 68 -20.55 -11.44 -4.89
N MET A 69 -20.44 -10.52 -5.85
CA MET A 69 -19.61 -9.33 -5.66
C MET A 69 -20.19 -8.49 -4.51
N PRO A 70 -19.37 -8.01 -3.55
CA PRO A 70 -19.85 -7.15 -2.47
C PRO A 70 -20.56 -5.89 -2.99
N GLN A 71 -21.47 -5.35 -2.18
CA GLN A 71 -22.21 -4.15 -2.54
C GLN A 71 -21.27 -2.99 -2.89
N GLY A 72 -21.53 -2.32 -4.02
CA GLY A 72 -20.68 -1.23 -4.52
C GLY A 72 -19.50 -1.69 -5.38
N TYR A 73 -19.22 -2.99 -5.48
CA TYR A 73 -18.14 -3.54 -6.30
C TYR A 73 -18.65 -4.17 -7.60
N SER A 74 -17.74 -4.33 -8.56
CA SER A 74 -18.01 -4.97 -9.85
C SER A 74 -16.75 -5.70 -10.32
N GLY A 75 -16.92 -6.93 -10.80
CA GLY A 75 -15.84 -7.71 -11.38
C GLY A 75 -15.63 -7.40 -12.86
N PHE A 76 -14.39 -7.30 -13.29
CA PHE A 76 -14.02 -7.04 -14.69
C PHE A 76 -12.91 -7.98 -15.14
N VAL A 77 -12.98 -8.43 -16.40
CA VAL A 77 -11.88 -9.14 -17.08
C VAL A 77 -11.18 -8.14 -17.99
N LEU A 78 -9.89 -7.93 -17.77
CA LEU A 78 -9.07 -7.00 -18.53
C LEU A 78 -8.18 -7.76 -19.52
N GLY A 79 -8.09 -7.27 -20.75
CA GLY A 79 -7.18 -7.78 -21.77
C GLY A 79 -6.25 -6.69 -22.29
N LYS A 80 -5.05 -7.07 -22.74
CA LYS A 80 -4.15 -6.13 -23.42
C LYS A 80 -4.65 -5.91 -24.85
N LYS A 81 -4.80 -4.65 -25.25
CA LYS A 81 -5.27 -4.28 -26.58
C LYS A 81 -4.20 -4.61 -27.62
N SER A 82 -4.47 -5.55 -28.54
CA SER A 82 -3.58 -5.79 -29.68
C SER A 82 -3.83 -4.71 -30.74
N LEU A 83 -2.94 -3.72 -30.84
CA LEU A 83 -2.91 -2.83 -32.00
C LEU A 83 -2.49 -3.69 -33.21
N GLY A 84 -3.46 -4.00 -34.08
CA GLY A 84 -3.26 -4.91 -35.20
C GLY A 84 -2.08 -4.46 -36.08
N VAL A 85 -1.23 -5.41 -36.46
CA VAL A 85 -0.18 -5.24 -37.45
C VAL A 85 -0.81 -4.82 -38.77
N LYS A 86 -0.78 -3.53 -39.09
CA LYS A 86 -0.85 -3.04 -40.48
C LYS A 86 0.59 -2.77 -40.93
N LYS A 87 0.91 -3.27 -42.11
CA LYS A 87 2.23 -3.27 -42.74
C LYS A 87 2.86 -1.87 -42.85
N ALA A 88 4.16 -1.87 -42.52
CA ALA A 88 5.27 -1.10 -43.05
C ALA A 88 5.36 0.42 -42.80
N SER A 89 6.62 0.78 -42.53
CA SER A 89 7.29 2.07 -42.37
C SER A 89 7.05 2.88 -41.08
N ASP A 90 8.20 3.18 -40.49
CA ASP A 90 8.54 4.24 -39.55
C ASP A 90 8.53 3.94 -38.05
N VAL A 91 9.78 3.85 -37.58
CA VAL A 91 10.33 3.95 -36.23
C VAL A 91 9.43 4.79 -35.32
N SER A 92 8.77 4.13 -34.37
CA SER A 92 8.39 4.73 -33.10
C SER A 92 8.41 3.67 -32.00
N GLU A 93 9.43 3.74 -31.16
CA GLU A 93 9.44 3.13 -29.83
C GLU A 93 8.27 3.69 -29.01
N GLY A 94 7.43 2.80 -28.48
CA GLY A 94 6.40 3.19 -27.51
C GLY A 94 5.05 2.53 -27.74
N VAL A 95 4.98 1.20 -27.87
CA VAL A 95 3.69 0.49 -27.74
C VAL A 95 3.25 0.60 -26.28
N GLY A 96 2.42 1.60 -25.97
CA GLY A 96 1.86 1.80 -24.64
C GLY A 96 1.15 0.55 -24.13
N ASN A 97 1.29 0.26 -22.83
CA ASN A 97 0.57 -0.82 -22.14
C ASN A 97 -0.91 -0.43 -21.97
N ILE A 98 -1.68 -0.47 -23.05
CA ILE A 98 -3.10 -0.15 -23.06
C ILE A 98 -3.91 -1.42 -22.77
N TRP A 99 -4.72 -1.35 -21.73
CA TRP A 99 -5.64 -2.41 -21.33
C TRP A 99 -7.08 -2.02 -21.66
N GLU A 100 -7.88 -2.99 -22.06
CA GLU A 100 -9.31 -2.82 -22.32
C GLU A 100 -10.13 -3.79 -21.49
N MET A 101 -11.35 -3.37 -21.18
CA MET A 101 -12.34 -4.21 -20.50
C MET A 101 -12.94 -5.18 -21.52
N ASN A 102 -12.74 -6.48 -21.31
CA ASN A 102 -13.26 -7.54 -22.17
C ASN A 102 -14.63 -8.04 -21.70
N ALA A 103 -14.83 -8.13 -20.39
CA ALA A 103 -16.06 -8.63 -19.81
C ALA A 103 -16.31 -8.08 -18.39
N LYS A 104 -17.55 -8.22 -17.93
CA LYS A 104 -17.99 -7.93 -16.56
C LYS A 104 -18.56 -9.19 -15.92
N PHE A 105 -18.41 -9.36 -14.61
CA PHE A 105 -19.07 -10.42 -13.85
C PHE A 105 -19.56 -9.90 -12.48
N GLY A 106 -20.67 -10.45 -12.01
CA GLY A 106 -21.31 -10.10 -10.74
C GLY A 106 -21.12 -11.14 -9.63
N ASN A 107 -20.56 -12.30 -9.93
CA ASN A 107 -20.25 -13.35 -8.96
C ASN A 107 -19.06 -14.20 -9.44
N ILE A 108 -18.46 -14.95 -8.53
CA ILE A 108 -17.39 -15.90 -8.80
C ILE A 108 -17.64 -17.20 -8.04
N THR A 109 -17.54 -18.34 -8.72
CA THR A 109 -17.61 -19.65 -8.06
C THR A 109 -16.21 -20.12 -7.75
N TYR A 110 -15.89 -20.35 -6.48
CA TYR A 110 -14.61 -20.92 -6.09
C TYR A 110 -14.77 -22.38 -5.74
N TRP A 111 -13.70 -23.15 -5.94
CA TRP A 111 -13.69 -24.59 -5.79
C TRP A 111 -12.56 -25.04 -4.87
N ASN A 112 -12.86 -25.96 -3.97
CA ASN A 112 -11.91 -26.66 -3.11
C ASN A 112 -11.82 -28.14 -3.53
N HIS A 113 -10.68 -28.78 -3.22
CA HIS A 113 -10.47 -30.20 -3.53
C HIS A 113 -10.91 -31.08 -2.37
N ASP A 114 -11.97 -31.86 -2.56
CA ASP A 114 -12.54 -32.79 -1.56
C ASP A 114 -12.90 -32.19 -0.19
N THR A 115 -12.90 -30.86 -0.06
CA THR A 115 -13.26 -30.17 1.19
C THR A 115 -14.40 -29.21 0.93
N LEU A 116 -15.31 -29.12 1.90
CA LEU A 116 -16.40 -28.15 1.82
C LEU A 116 -15.86 -26.71 1.81
N PRO A 117 -16.54 -25.79 1.12
CA PRO A 117 -16.40 -24.35 1.31
C PRO A 117 -16.36 -23.96 2.80
N SER A 118 -15.49 -23.03 3.18
CA SER A 118 -15.32 -22.60 4.57
C SER A 118 -14.93 -21.12 4.70
N GLN A 119 -15.18 -20.53 5.87
CA GLN A 119 -14.75 -19.15 6.19
C GLN A 119 -13.24 -18.92 6.20
N ASN A 120 -12.46 -20.01 6.29
CA ASN A 120 -11.00 -19.92 6.28
C ASN A 120 -10.42 -19.93 4.87
N ASP A 121 -11.25 -20.11 3.84
CA ASP A 121 -10.80 -20.18 2.45
C ASP A 121 -10.22 -18.84 1.99
N SER A 122 -9.05 -18.90 1.38
CA SER A 122 -8.24 -17.72 1.05
C SER A 122 -8.98 -16.73 0.15
N ILE A 123 -9.73 -17.22 -0.84
CA ILE A 123 -10.51 -16.40 -1.77
C ILE A 123 -11.64 -15.65 -1.06
N LEU A 124 -12.36 -16.32 -0.16
CA LEU A 124 -13.43 -15.71 0.63
C LEU A 124 -12.87 -14.62 1.55
N ARG A 125 -11.79 -14.95 2.28
CA ARG A 125 -11.06 -13.99 3.12
C ARG A 125 -10.52 -12.79 2.34
N SER A 126 -10.10 -13.00 1.08
CA SER A 126 -9.63 -11.91 0.22
C SER A 126 -10.75 -10.95 -0.17
N LEU A 127 -11.99 -11.44 -0.33
CA LEU A 127 -13.15 -10.57 -0.58
C LEU A 127 -13.59 -9.81 0.67
N HIS A 128 -13.45 -10.40 1.87
CA HIS A 128 -13.71 -9.69 3.13
C HIS A 128 -12.82 -8.45 3.33
N TRP A 129 -11.62 -8.46 2.74
CA TRP A 129 -10.74 -7.29 2.77
C TRP A 129 -11.38 -6.05 2.16
N LEU A 130 -12.29 -6.19 1.18
CA LEU A 130 -12.97 -5.04 0.57
C LEU A 130 -13.80 -4.26 1.60
N ALA A 131 -14.54 -4.96 2.45
CA ALA A 131 -15.32 -4.33 3.52
C ALA A 131 -14.42 -3.67 4.58
N VAL A 132 -13.30 -4.31 4.93
CA VAL A 132 -12.31 -3.73 5.86
C VAL A 132 -11.68 -2.48 5.27
N ALA A 133 -11.28 -2.51 4.00
CA ALA A 133 -10.69 -1.37 3.31
C ALA A 133 -11.65 -0.18 3.26
N ASP A 134 -12.94 -0.42 3.00
CA ASP A 134 -13.96 0.62 3.01
C ASP A 134 -14.13 1.25 4.40
N ALA A 135 -14.19 0.42 5.46
CA ALA A 135 -14.28 0.90 6.83
C ALA A 135 -13.05 1.73 7.27
N VAL A 136 -11.84 1.27 6.92
CA VAL A 136 -10.60 2.01 7.20
C VAL A 136 -10.56 3.33 6.45
N SER A 137 -10.93 3.32 5.17
CA SER A 137 -10.99 4.52 4.34
C SER A 137 -12.01 5.53 4.88
N PHE A 138 -13.20 5.07 5.24
CA PHE A 138 -14.25 5.91 5.84
C PHE A 138 -13.82 6.50 7.19
N CYS A 139 -13.15 5.73 8.05
CA CYS A 139 -12.67 6.20 9.35
C CYS A 139 -11.65 7.34 9.22
N LEU A 140 -10.71 7.22 8.29
CA LEU A 140 -9.72 8.26 7.98
C LEU A 140 -10.39 9.57 7.50
N ILE A 141 -11.52 9.46 6.80
CA ILE A 141 -12.31 10.62 6.36
C ILE A 141 -13.08 11.25 7.54
N GLN A 142 -13.63 10.45 8.46
CA GLN A 142 -14.40 10.96 9.60
C GLN A 142 -13.55 11.60 10.70
N GLN A 143 -12.28 11.20 10.86
CA GLN A 143 -11.34 11.87 11.78
C GLN A 143 -10.96 13.28 11.30
N ASN A 144 -11.28 13.64 10.05
CA ASN A 144 -11.02 14.95 9.44
C ASN A 144 -12.22 15.92 9.50
N LYS A 145 -13.11 15.77 10.49
CA LYS A 145 -14.35 16.57 10.62
C LYS A 145 -14.10 18.04 10.98
N PHE A 146 -13.86 18.86 9.96
CA PHE A 146 -14.38 20.22 9.88
C PHE A 146 -15.03 20.41 8.50
N LYS A 147 -16.34 20.67 8.48
CA LYS A 147 -17.11 20.83 7.24
C LYS A 147 -16.57 22.00 6.41
N PRO A 148 -16.61 21.91 5.07
CA PRO A 148 -17.18 23.05 4.39
C PRO A 148 -18.03 22.72 3.16
N LYS A 149 -18.98 23.62 2.88
CA LYS A 149 -19.71 23.71 1.62
C LYS A 149 -18.73 24.03 0.48
N TRP A 150 -18.41 23.08 -0.40
CA TRP A 150 -17.75 23.38 -1.67
C TRP A 150 -18.26 22.48 -2.80
N SER A 151 -18.25 22.99 -4.04
CA SER A 151 -18.81 22.33 -5.22
C SER A 151 -17.97 21.11 -5.66
N ILE A 152 -18.63 20.19 -6.38
CA ILE A 152 -18.10 18.89 -6.87
C ILE A 152 -16.77 19.01 -7.63
N LEU A 153 -16.50 20.14 -8.30
CA LEU A 153 -15.24 20.38 -9.02
C LEU A 153 -14.03 20.54 -8.08
N HIS A 154 -14.23 21.11 -6.88
CA HIS A 154 -13.18 21.20 -5.87
C HIS A 154 -12.94 19.87 -5.17
N LEU A 155 -13.97 19.04 -5.03
CA LEU A 155 -13.85 17.68 -4.51
C LEU A 155 -13.08 16.76 -5.46
N ILE A 156 -13.20 16.91 -6.78
CA ILE A 156 -12.42 16.15 -7.77
C ILE A 156 -10.96 16.62 -7.79
N SER A 157 -10.71 17.93 -7.69
CA SER A 157 -9.33 18.45 -7.56
C SER A 157 -8.68 17.98 -6.26
N LEU A 158 -9.43 17.97 -5.15
CA LEU A 158 -8.98 17.44 -3.86
C LEU A 158 -8.81 15.91 -3.89
N PHE A 159 -9.64 15.19 -4.64
CA PHE A 159 -9.53 13.74 -4.83
C PHE A 159 -8.33 13.39 -5.73
N MET A 160 -8.06 14.15 -6.79
CA MET A 160 -6.84 14.01 -7.60
C MET A 160 -5.58 14.44 -6.85
N PHE A 161 -5.68 15.40 -5.93
CA PHE A 161 -4.63 15.77 -5.00
C PHE A 161 -4.38 14.66 -3.94
N LEU A 162 -5.44 14.08 -3.37
CA LEU A 162 -5.38 12.94 -2.44
C LEU A 162 -4.88 11.65 -3.12
N MET A 163 -5.20 11.42 -4.40
CA MET A 163 -4.66 10.31 -5.19
C MET A 163 -3.18 10.51 -5.57
N GLY A 164 -2.64 11.74 -5.45
CA GLY A 164 -1.22 12.06 -5.69
C GLY A 164 -0.34 12.08 -4.44
N MET A 165 -0.93 12.08 -3.24
CA MET A 165 -0.19 12.16 -1.97
C MET A 165 -0.03 10.76 -1.38
N GLN A 166 0.91 9.99 -1.93
CA GLN A 166 1.33 8.76 -1.28
C GLN A 166 2.19 9.12 -0.07
N GLU A 167 1.56 9.13 1.11
CA GLU A 167 2.23 9.28 2.40
C GLU A 167 2.51 7.89 2.99
N ILE A 168 3.78 7.62 3.24
CA ILE A 168 4.24 6.40 3.91
C ILE A 168 4.62 6.78 5.32
N VAL A 169 3.87 6.25 6.28
CA VAL A 169 4.07 6.50 7.72
C VAL A 169 4.83 5.34 8.34
N PHE A 170 5.87 5.65 9.11
CA PHE A 170 6.71 4.71 9.84
C PHE A 170 6.49 4.92 11.34
N PRO A 171 5.72 4.05 12.01
CA PRO A 171 5.64 4.09 13.47
C PRO A 171 7.00 3.74 14.09
N PRO A 172 7.24 4.02 15.38
CA PRO A 172 8.57 3.88 15.97
C PRO A 172 9.15 2.46 15.86
N ARG A 173 8.28 1.42 15.93
CA ARG A 173 8.69 0.02 15.76
C ARG A 173 9.10 -0.36 14.34
N ALA A 174 8.69 0.41 13.34
CA ALA A 174 9.12 0.22 11.95
C ALA A 174 10.50 0.86 11.67
N LEU A 175 11.00 1.67 12.61
CA LEU A 175 12.31 2.30 12.54
C LEU A 175 13.36 1.42 13.22
N LYS A 176 14.56 1.43 12.67
CA LYS A 176 15.75 0.85 13.29
C LYS A 176 16.38 1.90 14.20
N ILE A 177 16.17 1.70 15.50
CA ILE A 177 16.68 2.56 16.57
C ILE A 177 17.90 1.88 17.21
N VAL A 178 19.05 2.56 17.22
CA VAL A 178 20.25 2.08 17.92
C VAL A 178 19.96 2.08 19.42
N TRP A 179 20.29 0.97 20.09
CA TRP A 179 19.90 0.69 21.49
C TRP A 179 18.39 0.58 21.75
N GLY A 180 17.54 0.45 20.72
CA GLY A 180 16.08 0.41 20.90
C GLY A 180 15.54 -0.79 21.68
N LYS A 181 16.33 -1.85 21.89
CA LYS A 181 15.97 -3.00 22.76
C LYS A 181 16.38 -2.79 24.22
N ASP A 182 17.25 -1.83 24.50
CA ASP A 182 17.69 -1.52 25.85
C ASP A 182 16.71 -0.54 26.52
N ARG A 183 16.01 -1.03 27.54
CA ARG A 183 14.99 -0.27 28.28
C ARG A 183 15.58 0.89 29.09
N ASN A 184 16.89 0.90 29.33
CA ASN A 184 17.57 2.03 29.97
C ASN A 184 17.86 3.17 28.98
N SER A 185 17.84 2.87 27.67
CA SER A 185 18.07 3.81 26.59
C SER A 185 16.76 4.30 25.95
N TRP A 186 15.83 3.38 25.68
CA TRP A 186 14.56 3.64 25.00
C TRP A 186 13.38 2.88 25.60
N ILE A 187 12.22 3.54 25.64
CA ILE A 187 10.93 2.90 25.88
C ILE A 187 10.17 2.91 24.55
N ILE A 188 9.95 1.71 23.98
CA ILE A 188 9.21 1.53 22.72
C ILE A 188 7.99 0.64 23.01
N PRO A 189 6.79 1.22 23.15
CA PRO A 189 5.58 0.48 23.45
C PRO A 189 5.20 -0.55 22.36
N GLU A 190 4.46 -1.59 22.74
CA GLU A 190 4.01 -2.64 21.80
C GLU A 190 2.75 -2.25 21.00
N ASN A 191 1.93 -1.38 21.56
CA ASN A 191 0.65 -0.91 20.99
C ASN A 191 0.80 0.15 19.89
N GLY A 192 2.02 0.51 19.50
CA GLY A 192 2.28 1.54 18.48
C GLY A 192 2.34 2.97 19.01
N ASP A 193 2.30 3.16 20.33
CA ASP A 193 2.50 4.46 20.96
C ASP A 193 3.91 5.04 20.68
N PRO A 194 4.09 6.37 20.86
CA PRO A 194 5.36 7.03 20.62
C PRO A 194 6.53 6.43 21.41
N ALA A 195 7.71 6.40 20.81
CA ALA A 195 8.93 5.95 21.46
C ALA A 195 9.54 7.08 22.28
N GLU A 196 9.86 6.80 23.55
CA GLU A 196 10.50 7.75 24.46
C GLU A 196 11.98 7.42 24.61
N LEU A 197 12.83 8.42 24.39
CA LEU A 197 14.25 8.35 24.68
C LEU A 197 14.50 8.58 26.17
N VAL A 198 14.91 7.53 26.87
CA VAL A 198 15.29 7.61 28.29
C VAL A 198 16.65 8.28 28.43
N GLY A 199 17.63 7.91 27.60
CA GLY A 199 18.94 8.55 27.60
C GLY A 199 19.99 7.89 26.71
N VAL A 200 20.58 8.65 25.79
CA VAL A 200 21.74 8.21 24.97
C VAL A 200 22.73 9.35 24.72
N SER A 201 24.00 9.02 24.49
CA SER A 201 25.02 9.95 23.98
C SER A 201 25.21 9.87 22.46
N TRP A 202 24.61 8.84 21.83
CA TRP A 202 24.58 8.59 20.39
C TRP A 202 23.14 8.32 19.97
N LEU A 203 22.54 9.27 19.26
CA LEU A 203 21.22 9.14 18.66
C LEU A 203 21.36 8.72 17.20
N GLU A 204 20.83 7.55 16.86
CA GLU A 204 20.68 7.10 15.48
C GLU A 204 19.37 6.34 15.32
N VAL A 205 18.46 6.96 14.56
CA VAL A 205 17.14 6.41 14.23
C VAL A 205 17.02 6.38 12.72
N THR A 206 16.85 5.20 12.14
CA THR A 206 16.91 5.02 10.68
C THR A 206 15.71 4.25 10.16
N GLY A 207 15.35 4.51 8.92
CA GLY A 207 14.34 3.78 8.19
C GLY A 207 14.79 3.51 6.76
N SER A 208 14.19 2.53 6.12
CA SER A 208 14.39 2.27 4.70
C SER A 208 13.11 1.80 4.03
N LYS A 209 12.97 2.12 2.74
CA LYS A 209 11.81 1.73 1.96
C LYS A 209 12.12 1.73 0.47
N LEU A 210 11.66 0.70 -0.23
CA LEU A 210 11.65 0.71 -1.69
C LEU A 210 10.60 1.70 -2.17
N LEU A 211 11.02 2.69 -2.97
CA LEU A 211 10.15 3.73 -3.50
C LEU A 211 10.01 3.63 -5.03
N GLU A 212 8.94 4.21 -5.54
CA GLU A 212 8.78 4.45 -6.97
C GLU A 212 9.60 5.66 -7.41
N VAL A 213 9.76 5.80 -8.72
CA VAL A 213 10.34 7.01 -9.33
C VAL A 213 9.48 8.23 -8.95
N GLY A 214 10.14 9.31 -8.56
CA GLY A 214 9.49 10.54 -8.13
C GLY A 214 10.29 11.30 -7.08
N LYS A 215 9.73 12.43 -6.65
CA LYS A 215 10.30 13.28 -5.61
C LYS A 215 9.53 13.06 -4.30
N TYR A 216 10.27 13.03 -3.20
CA TYR A 216 9.72 12.75 -1.88
C TYR A 216 10.26 13.75 -0.86
N ASP A 217 9.40 14.16 0.05
CA ASP A 217 9.75 14.90 1.26
C ASP A 217 9.76 13.94 2.46
N ILE A 218 10.69 14.17 3.38
CA ILE A 218 10.94 13.30 4.53
C ILE A 218 10.85 14.14 5.79
N SER A 219 10.00 13.70 6.72
CA SER A 219 9.83 14.37 8.00
C SER A 219 9.72 13.39 9.17
N PHE A 220 10.02 13.87 10.38
CA PHE A 220 9.79 13.17 11.63
C PHE A 220 8.84 14.00 12.49
N LYS A 221 7.80 13.36 13.00
CA LYS A 221 6.90 13.96 13.99
C LYS A 221 7.40 13.62 15.38
N ILE A 222 7.77 14.66 16.12
CA ILE A 222 8.46 14.52 17.40
C ILE A 222 7.95 15.54 18.43
N SER A 223 8.23 15.26 19.69
CA SER A 223 8.03 16.19 20.81
C SER A 223 9.12 16.00 21.87
N LEU A 224 9.20 16.93 22.81
CA LEU A 224 10.02 16.80 24.01
C LEU A 224 9.12 16.61 25.23
N ASN A 225 9.50 15.73 26.15
CA ASN A 225 8.85 15.61 27.46
C ASN A 225 9.49 16.54 28.50
N GLU A 226 8.91 16.60 29.70
CA GLU A 226 9.37 17.45 30.80
C GLU A 226 10.80 17.12 31.29
N LYS A 227 11.31 15.93 30.98
CA LYS A 227 12.66 15.48 31.35
C LYS A 227 13.70 15.74 30.25
N ALA A 228 13.31 16.43 29.17
CA ALA A 228 14.18 16.67 28.03
C ALA A 228 15.36 17.56 28.39
N THR A 229 16.57 17.09 28.07
CA THR A 229 17.84 17.74 28.40
C THR A 229 18.91 17.38 27.37
N GLY A 230 19.90 18.24 27.21
CA GLY A 230 21.08 17.99 26.37
C GLY A 230 20.94 18.35 24.88
N TRP A 231 19.92 19.13 24.52
CA TRP A 231 19.58 19.49 23.14
C TRP A 231 19.94 20.92 22.73
N ASP A 232 20.23 21.81 23.69
CA ASP A 232 20.21 23.26 23.48
C ASP A 232 21.33 23.78 22.55
N ASP A 233 22.45 23.06 22.44
CA ASP A 233 23.64 23.49 21.69
C ASP A 233 23.96 22.62 20.45
N TYR A 234 23.18 21.57 20.19
CA TYR A 234 23.55 20.56 19.20
C TYR A 234 22.42 20.30 18.20
N PRO A 235 22.60 20.70 16.92
CA PRO A 235 21.59 20.44 15.91
C PRO A 235 21.50 18.94 15.67
N ILE A 236 20.29 18.45 15.50
CA ILE A 236 20.06 17.10 15.02
C ILE A 236 20.20 17.13 13.50
N PHE A 237 20.74 16.07 12.92
CA PHE A 237 20.90 15.94 11.49
C PHE A 237 19.84 14.98 10.96
N MET A 238 19.05 15.46 10.01
CA MET A 238 18.22 14.60 9.18
C MET A 238 18.96 14.30 7.90
N MET A 239 19.07 13.02 7.53
CA MET A 239 19.81 12.58 6.37
C MET A 239 18.99 11.58 5.56
N ALA A 240 19.12 11.63 4.24
CA ALA A 240 18.45 10.72 3.31
C ALA A 240 19.32 10.44 2.09
N ARG A 241 19.24 9.22 1.55
CA ARG A 241 19.90 8.82 0.30
C ARG A 241 19.09 7.77 -0.45
N VAL A 242 19.24 7.72 -1.78
CA VAL A 242 18.67 6.65 -2.61
C VAL A 242 19.79 5.67 -2.97
N GLY A 243 19.56 4.41 -2.64
CA GLY A 243 20.46 3.30 -2.85
C GLY A 243 21.60 3.19 -1.83
N GLY A 244 22.12 1.98 -1.65
CA GLY A 244 23.14 1.69 -0.62
C GLY A 244 24.45 2.47 -0.76
N ARG A 245 24.76 2.98 -1.97
CA ARG A 245 25.92 3.84 -2.26
C ARG A 245 25.54 5.25 -2.73
N GLY A 246 24.28 5.64 -2.53
CA GLY A 246 23.79 6.97 -2.87
C GLY A 246 24.46 8.08 -2.06
N ARG A 247 24.51 9.28 -2.64
CA ARG A 247 24.92 10.49 -1.92
C ARG A 247 23.81 10.90 -0.94
N TYR A 248 24.22 11.35 0.24
CA TYR A 248 23.29 11.87 1.24
C TYR A 248 22.87 13.31 0.93
N THR A 249 21.58 13.54 0.93
CA THR A 249 20.98 14.85 1.19
C THR A 249 20.76 14.96 2.69
N TRP A 250 21.13 16.07 3.30
CA TRP A 250 20.97 16.24 4.75
C TRP A 250 20.62 17.68 5.12
N ARG A 251 20.04 17.85 6.31
CA ARG A 251 19.79 19.15 6.94
C ARG A 251 20.01 19.09 8.44
N LYS A 252 20.35 20.24 9.02
CA LYS A 252 20.29 20.48 10.46
C LYS A 252 18.87 20.86 10.82
N VAL A 253 18.35 20.28 11.89
CA VAL A 253 17.01 20.55 12.39
C VAL A 253 17.08 20.80 13.89
N SER A 254 16.26 21.75 14.32
CA SER A 254 16.10 22.09 15.73
C SER A 254 14.86 21.39 16.28
N LEU A 255 14.97 20.92 17.51
CA LEU A 255 13.84 20.30 18.20
C LEU A 255 12.76 21.34 18.56
N PRO A 256 11.48 20.94 18.59
CA PRO A 256 10.42 21.80 19.10
C PRO A 256 10.62 22.04 20.60
N LYS A 257 10.51 23.31 21.03
CA LYS A 257 10.52 23.66 22.46
C LYS A 257 9.24 23.21 23.17
N GLU A 258 8.12 23.24 22.47
CA GLU A 258 6.80 22.87 22.99
C GLU A 258 5.95 22.18 21.93
N GLY A 259 5.12 21.25 22.38
CA GLY A 259 4.15 20.52 21.56
C GLY A 259 4.77 19.47 20.64
N THR A 260 3.89 18.79 19.90
CA THR A 260 4.28 17.85 18.86
C THR A 260 4.38 18.58 17.53
N LYS A 261 5.52 18.48 16.85
CA LYS A 261 5.78 19.12 15.55
C LYS A 261 6.44 18.17 14.57
N SER A 262 6.25 18.44 13.28
CA SER A 262 7.02 17.79 12.22
C SER A 262 8.32 18.55 11.99
N ILE A 263 9.42 17.81 11.85
CA ILE A 263 10.74 18.33 11.47
C ILE A 263 11.20 17.69 10.15
N PRO A 264 11.81 18.43 9.22
CA PRO A 264 12.01 19.88 9.25
C PRO A 264 10.67 20.65 9.16
N ALA A 265 10.68 21.94 9.48
CA ALA A 265 9.50 22.79 9.28
C ALA A 265 9.13 22.87 7.78
N ASP A 266 7.88 23.20 7.46
CA ASP A 266 7.37 23.19 6.07
C ASP A 266 8.18 24.07 5.10
N SER A 267 8.86 25.10 5.61
CA SER A 267 9.75 25.97 4.83
C SER A 267 11.13 25.36 4.54
N GLU A 268 11.49 24.24 5.16
CA GLU A 268 12.82 23.63 5.18
C GLU A 268 12.83 22.13 4.82
N LYS A 269 11.90 21.70 3.96
CA LYS A 269 11.70 20.30 3.54
C LYS A 269 12.96 19.52 3.21
N LEU A 270 13.07 18.27 3.63
CA LEU A 270 14.17 17.38 3.22
C LEU A 270 13.73 16.56 2.01
N GLU A 271 14.02 17.09 0.83
CA GLU A 271 13.58 16.48 -0.41
C GLU A 271 14.62 15.52 -0.99
N ILE A 272 14.15 14.41 -1.56
CA ILE A 272 14.97 13.44 -2.28
C ILE A 272 14.28 12.98 -3.55
N GLU A 273 15.06 12.76 -4.60
CA GLU A 273 14.56 12.32 -5.89
C GLU A 273 15.02 10.88 -6.19
N VAL A 274 14.07 10.02 -6.51
CA VAL A 274 14.31 8.67 -7.02
C VAL A 274 14.24 8.74 -8.54
N LYS A 275 15.38 8.66 -9.21
CA LYS A 275 15.46 8.80 -10.65
C LYS A 275 15.07 7.51 -11.39
N PRO A 276 14.54 7.59 -12.64
CA PRO A 276 14.15 6.40 -13.40
C PRO A 276 15.28 5.38 -13.62
N ASP A 277 16.48 5.89 -13.85
CA ASP A 277 17.75 5.17 -14.10
C ASP A 277 18.42 4.65 -12.82
N SER A 278 17.84 4.91 -11.64
CA SER A 278 18.37 4.38 -10.37
C SER A 278 18.27 2.86 -10.35
N VAL A 279 19.43 2.20 -10.28
CA VAL A 279 19.55 0.73 -10.15
C VAL A 279 18.94 0.25 -8.83
N ASP A 280 19.26 0.95 -7.74
CA ASP A 280 18.67 0.73 -6.42
C ASP A 280 17.77 1.92 -6.08
N LYS A 281 16.47 1.66 -5.98
CA LYS A 281 15.43 2.67 -5.66
C LYS A 281 15.08 2.69 -4.17
N THR A 282 15.87 2.03 -3.33
CA THR A 282 15.63 1.99 -1.88
C THR A 282 16.04 3.32 -1.26
N LEU A 283 15.09 4.02 -0.65
CA LEU A 283 15.37 5.14 0.23
C LEU A 283 15.95 4.62 1.55
N TYR A 284 17.01 5.27 2.01
CA TYR A 284 17.50 5.18 3.38
C TYR A 284 17.44 6.56 3.98
N PHE A 285 16.83 6.70 5.15
CA PHE A 285 16.70 7.97 5.84
C PHE A 285 16.92 7.80 7.33
N GLY A 286 17.21 8.89 8.03
CA GLY A 286 17.38 8.85 9.47
C GLY A 286 17.57 10.19 10.14
N LEU A 287 17.49 10.13 11.46
CA LEU A 287 17.70 11.21 12.41
C LEU A 287 18.94 10.87 13.25
N TYR A 288 19.89 11.80 13.28
CA TYR A 288 21.23 11.58 13.81
C TYR A 288 21.66 12.70 14.74
N GLU A 289 22.14 12.33 15.91
CA GLU A 289 23.00 13.18 16.74
C GLU A 289 24.04 12.26 17.36
N VAL A 290 25.22 12.18 16.72
CA VAL A 290 26.27 11.20 17.09
C VAL A 290 27.60 11.86 17.44
N TRP A 291 27.68 13.20 17.36
CA TRP A 291 28.95 13.93 17.36
C TRP A 291 29.26 14.63 18.68
N SER A 292 28.25 15.09 19.42
CA SER A 292 28.52 15.88 20.64
C SER A 292 29.00 15.07 21.84
N GLY A 293 28.71 13.76 21.86
CA GLY A 293 29.00 12.88 23.00
C GLY A 293 28.24 13.26 24.29
N LYS A 294 27.32 14.22 24.23
CA LYS A 294 26.51 14.66 25.37
C LYS A 294 25.32 13.76 25.58
N MET A 295 24.97 13.50 26.84
CA MET A 295 23.76 12.77 27.18
C MET A 295 22.52 13.55 26.77
N LYS A 296 21.60 12.87 26.09
CA LYS A 296 20.34 13.39 25.55
C LYS A 296 19.19 12.56 26.01
N ARG A 297 18.12 13.21 26.44
CA ARG A 297 16.95 12.55 27.05
C ARG A 297 15.66 13.23 26.63
N GLY A 298 14.55 12.53 26.81
CA GLY A 298 13.21 13.10 26.73
C GLY A 298 12.70 13.40 25.32
N LEU A 299 13.42 12.97 24.28
CA LEU A 299 12.91 12.99 22.91
C LEU A 299 11.82 11.94 22.76
N ILE A 300 10.68 12.34 22.22
CA ILE A 300 9.58 11.46 21.86
C ILE A 300 9.48 11.42 20.33
N ILE A 301 9.53 10.21 19.76
CA ILE A 301 9.32 9.97 18.34
C ILE A 301 7.93 9.39 18.15
N HIS A 302 7.05 10.13 17.49
CA HIS A 302 5.69 9.68 17.17
C HIS A 302 5.71 8.84 15.91
N GLU A 303 6.32 9.34 14.84
CA GLU A 303 6.38 8.69 13.53
C GLU A 303 7.40 9.39 12.62
N ALA A 304 7.83 8.70 11.57
CA ALA A 304 8.46 9.31 10.42
C ALA A 304 7.53 9.23 9.21
N VAL A 305 7.55 10.23 8.34
CA VAL A 305 6.69 10.30 7.16
C VAL A 305 7.54 10.54 5.93
N VAL A 306 7.33 9.71 4.91
CA VAL A 306 7.89 9.89 3.57
C VAL A 306 6.72 10.17 2.63
N LYS A 307 6.69 11.37 2.05
CA LYS A 307 5.57 11.88 1.29
C LYS A 307 5.99 12.18 -0.14
N LYS A 308 5.30 11.61 -1.12
CA LYS A 308 5.50 11.97 -2.53
C LYS A 308 5.03 13.41 -2.77
N ILE A 309 5.85 14.22 -3.44
CA ILE A 309 5.60 15.64 -3.74
C ILE A 309 5.67 15.94 -5.24
#